data_AF-A0A975FXF0-F1
#
_entry.id   AF-A0A975FXF0-F1
#
_cell.length_a   1.000
_cell.length_b   1.000
_cell.length_c   1.000
_cell.angle_alpha   90.00
_cell.angle_beta   90.00
_cell.angle_gamma   90.00
#
_symmetry.space_group_name_H-M   'P 1'
#
loop_
_entity.id
_entity.type
_entity.pdbx_description
1 polymer ?
#
loop_
_entity_poly.entity_id
_entity_poly.type
_entity_poly.pdbx_seq_one_letter_code
_entity_poly.pdbx_strand_id
1 'polypeptide(L)'
;MSFEWPSTGDRVAGDYLGHAFEGVVTGVDFAHEPLGRRYAVRFDAPVEISKSKLMSNLRQNVRALIAPTGASIDAKGRPDGIMTLRRA
;
A
#
# COMPACT_ATOMS: atom_id res chain seq x y z
N MET A 1 8.56 2.98 -17.91
CA MET A 1 7.18 3.34 -17.54
C MET A 1 7.25 4.12 -16.25
N SER A 2 6.76 5.37 -16.24
CA SER A 2 6.64 6.16 -15.01
C SER A 2 5.47 5.64 -14.20
N PHE A 3 5.66 5.40 -12.90
CA PHE A 3 4.57 5.08 -12.01
C PHE A 3 3.58 6.25 -11.94
N GLU A 4 2.30 5.97 -12.21
CA GLU A 4 1.23 6.95 -12.10
C GLU A 4 0.89 7.13 -10.62
N TRP A 5 1.43 8.18 -10.01
CA TRP A 5 1.22 8.47 -8.60
C TRP A 5 -0.25 8.81 -8.31
N PRO A 6 -0.98 7.98 -7.53
CA PRO A 6 -2.33 8.32 -7.13
C PRO A 6 -2.31 9.45 -6.10
N SER A 7 -3.38 10.23 -6.06
CA SER A 7 -3.63 11.32 -5.11
C SER A 7 -4.70 10.93 -4.10
N THR A 8 -4.86 11.71 -3.03
CA THR A 8 -5.95 11.50 -2.07
C THR A 8 -7.31 11.50 -2.76
N GLY A 9 -8.15 10.51 -2.48
CA GLY A 9 -9.44 10.27 -3.12
C GLY A 9 -9.40 9.34 -4.33
N ASP A 10 -8.22 9.07 -4.90
CA ASP A 10 -8.11 8.16 -6.03
C ASP A 10 -8.38 6.70 -5.63
N ARG A 11 -8.99 5.97 -6.57
CA ARG A 11 -9.14 4.52 -6.52
C ARG A 11 -7.82 3.84 -6.81
N VAL A 12 -7.54 2.82 -6.02
CA VAL A 12 -6.30 2.05 -6.12
C VAL A 12 -6.57 0.57 -5.91
N ALA A 13 -5.69 -0.24 -6.49
CA ALA A 13 -5.67 -1.68 -6.29
C ALA A 13 -4.23 -2.18 -6.18
N GLY A 14 -4.06 -3.40 -5.72
CA GLY A 14 -2.76 -4.05 -5.61
C GLY A 14 -2.83 -5.27 -4.72
N ASP A 15 -1.67 -5.67 -4.23
CA ASP A 15 -1.51 -6.78 -3.30
C ASP A 15 -0.97 -6.26 -1.97
N TYR A 16 -1.50 -6.77 -0.87
CA TYR A 16 -0.99 -6.54 0.48
C TYR A 16 -0.73 -7.87 1.16
N LEU A 17 0.55 -8.16 1.45
CA LEU A 17 1.00 -9.43 2.02
C LEU A 17 0.48 -10.67 1.27
N GLY A 18 0.36 -10.56 -0.06
CA GLY A 18 -0.14 -11.63 -0.95
C GLY A 18 -1.66 -11.70 -1.10
N HIS A 19 -2.40 -10.73 -0.55
CA HIS A 19 -3.85 -10.62 -0.73
C HIS A 19 -4.17 -9.43 -1.63
N ALA A 20 -4.93 -9.68 -2.69
CA ALA A 20 -5.44 -8.60 -3.53
C ALA A 20 -6.35 -7.67 -2.72
N PHE A 21 -6.25 -6.36 -2.97
CA PHE A 21 -7.13 -5.36 -2.40
C PHE A 21 -7.59 -4.36 -3.47
N GLU A 22 -8.74 -3.76 -3.20
CA GLU A 22 -9.19 -2.51 -3.81
C GLU A 22 -9.45 -1.50 -2.69
N GLY A 23 -9.29 -0.21 -2.98
CA GLY A 23 -9.48 0.81 -1.98
C GLY A 23 -9.34 2.24 -2.49
N VAL A 24 -9.23 3.16 -1.54
CA VAL A 24 -9.08 4.59 -1.79
C VAL A 24 -7.87 5.14 -1.04
N VAL A 25 -7.12 6.03 -1.67
CA VAL A 25 -6.06 6.78 -0.99
C VAL A 25 -6.69 7.78 -0.03
N THR A 26 -6.33 7.68 1.25
CA THR A 26 -6.80 8.60 2.30
C THR A 26 -5.75 9.64 2.69
N GLY A 27 -4.50 9.47 2.26
CA GLY A 27 -3.46 10.47 2.46
C GLY A 27 -2.15 10.12 1.75
N VAL A 28 -1.37 11.16 1.47
CA VAL A 28 -0.05 11.07 0.84
C VAL A 28 0.91 11.97 1.62
N ASP A 29 2.07 11.44 1.96
CA ASP A 29 3.17 12.12 2.64
C ASP A 29 4.46 12.00 1.80
N PHE A 30 5.14 13.14 1.61
CA PHE A 30 6.30 13.31 0.73
C PHE A 30 7.64 13.35 1.49
N ALA A 31 7.65 13.10 2.81
CA ALA A 31 8.85 13.20 3.65
C ALA A 31 10.01 12.25 3.27
N HIS A 32 9.77 11.29 2.38
CA HIS A 32 10.74 10.27 1.96
C HIS A 32 11.18 10.45 0.50
N GLU A 33 10.85 11.59 -0.13
CA GLU A 33 11.42 11.90 -1.44
C GLU A 33 12.95 12.07 -1.36
N PRO A 34 13.70 11.62 -2.38
CA PRO A 34 13.22 11.06 -3.66
C PRO A 34 12.98 9.55 -3.65
N LEU A 35 13.16 8.86 -2.50
CA LEU A 35 13.04 7.39 -2.44
C LEU A 35 11.62 6.90 -2.75
N GLY A 36 10.60 7.62 -2.27
CA GLY A 36 9.21 7.28 -2.51
C GLY A 36 8.25 8.19 -1.75
N ARG A 37 6.96 7.84 -1.80
CA ARG A 37 5.89 8.57 -1.10
C ARG A 37 5.17 7.64 -0.15
N ARG A 38 4.89 8.12 1.05
CA ARG A 38 4.12 7.36 2.03
C ARG A 38 2.64 7.51 1.72
N TYR A 39 1.98 6.40 1.43
CA TYR A 39 0.55 6.33 1.19
C TYR A 39 -0.17 5.83 2.42
N ALA A 40 -1.33 6.42 2.70
CA ALA A 40 -2.38 5.82 3.53
C ALA A 40 -3.52 5.39 2.60
N VAL A 41 -3.89 4.11 2.68
CA VAL A 41 -4.95 3.51 1.85
C VAL A 41 -5.97 2.86 2.75
N ARG A 42 -7.25 3.13 2.48
CA ARG A 42 -8.36 2.40 3.07
C ARG A 42 -8.88 1.38 2.06
N PHE A 43 -8.75 0.10 2.38
CA PHE A 43 -9.32 -1.00 1.60
C PHE A 43 -10.84 -1.00 1.73
N ASP A 44 -11.52 -1.41 0.66
CA ASP A 44 -12.97 -1.50 0.65
C ASP A 44 -13.47 -2.58 1.61
N ALA A 45 -12.78 -3.70 1.65
CA ALA A 45 -13.00 -4.78 2.60
C ALA A 45 -11.76 -5.01 3.48
N PRO A 46 -11.92 -5.35 4.77
CA PRO A 46 -10.81 -5.77 5.61
C PRO A 46 -10.16 -7.05 5.06
N VAL A 47 -8.83 -7.08 5.01
CA VAL A 47 -8.02 -8.24 4.62
C VAL A 47 -7.56 -8.97 5.89
N GLU A 48 -7.85 -10.27 5.97
CA GLU A 48 -7.34 -11.15 7.02
C GLU A 48 -5.92 -11.61 6.69
N ILE A 49 -4.95 -11.21 7.50
CA ILE A 49 -3.53 -11.52 7.27
C ILE A 49 -2.97 -12.56 8.25
N SER A 50 -3.79 -13.05 9.18
CA SER A 50 -3.40 -14.13 10.09
C SER A 50 -3.35 -15.47 9.36
N LYS A 51 -2.26 -16.22 9.56
CA LYS A 51 -2.18 -17.64 9.15
C LYS A 51 -2.80 -18.59 10.18
N SER A 52 -3.19 -18.08 11.36
CA SER A 52 -3.74 -18.88 12.45
C SER A 52 -5.26 -18.89 12.41
N LYS A 53 -5.87 -20.06 12.59
CA LYS A 53 -7.33 -20.20 12.71
C LYS A 53 -7.88 -19.73 14.07
N LEU A 54 -7.01 -19.44 15.03
CA LEU A 54 -7.39 -19.09 16.40
C LEU A 54 -7.34 -17.58 16.69
N MET A 55 -6.79 -16.79 15.77
CA MET A 55 -6.64 -15.35 15.93
C MET A 55 -6.96 -14.64 14.62
N SER A 56 -7.89 -13.68 14.65
CA SER A 56 -8.16 -12.77 13.53
C SER A 56 -7.23 -11.55 13.59
N ASN A 57 -6.75 -11.14 12.44
CA ASN A 57 -5.87 -10.00 12.26
C ASN A 57 -6.27 -9.27 10.97
N LEU A 58 -7.37 -8.53 11.04
CA LEU A 58 -7.91 -7.79 9.92
C LEU A 58 -7.15 -6.47 9.70
N ARG A 59 -6.90 -6.13 8.44
CA ARG A 59 -6.33 -4.86 8.00
C ARG A 59 -7.22 -4.21 6.96
N GLN A 60 -7.65 -2.99 7.25
CA GLN A 60 -8.39 -2.17 6.31
C GLN A 60 -7.71 -0.82 6.06
N ASN A 61 -6.97 -0.29 7.03
CA ASN A 61 -6.20 0.94 6.86
C ASN A 61 -4.72 0.59 6.89
N VAL A 62 -4.05 0.78 5.75
CA VAL A 62 -2.65 0.41 5.55
C VAL A 62 -1.84 1.64 5.20
N ARG A 63 -0.61 1.70 5.73
CA ARG A 63 0.39 2.68 5.34
C ARG A 63 1.62 1.98 4.80
N ALA A 64 2.13 2.46 3.67
CA ALA A 64 3.34 1.94 3.04
C ALA A 64 4.10 3.07 2.35
N LEU A 65 5.43 2.97 2.32
CA LEU A 65 6.27 3.85 1.51
C LEU A 65 6.40 3.22 0.12
N ILE A 66 5.83 3.86 -0.90
CA ILE A 66 5.77 3.34 -2.27
C ILE A 66 6.85 4.00 -3.12
N ALA A 67 7.68 3.16 -3.75
CA ALA A 67 8.72 3.58 -4.68
C ALA A 67 8.15 3.90 -6.08
N PRO A 68 8.93 4.55 -6.98
CA PRO A 68 8.52 4.80 -8.37
C PRO A 68 8.27 3.54 -9.22
N THR A 69 8.44 2.34 -8.65
CA THR A 69 8.06 1.07 -9.26
C THR A 69 6.63 0.66 -8.94
N GLY A 70 5.95 1.35 -8.02
CA GLY A 70 4.65 0.95 -7.48
C GLY A 70 4.73 -0.11 -6.37
N ALA A 71 5.94 -0.54 -5.98
CA ALA A 71 6.16 -1.48 -4.88
C ALA A 71 6.59 -0.76 -3.60
N SER A 72 6.27 -1.35 -2.44
CA SER A 72 6.70 -0.82 -1.16
C SER A 72 8.18 -1.08 -0.86
N ILE A 73 8.76 -0.14 -0.11
CA ILE A 73 10.14 -0.13 0.32
C ILE A 73 10.24 0.21 1.82
N ASP A 74 11.30 -0.26 2.46
CA ASP A 74 11.66 0.17 3.81
C ASP A 74 12.21 1.61 3.82
N ALA A 75 12.47 2.15 5.02
CA ALA A 75 13.01 3.50 5.19
C ALA A 75 14.41 3.72 4.57
N LYS A 76 15.09 2.65 4.14
CA LYS A 76 16.39 2.67 3.46
C LYS A 76 16.26 2.49 1.94
N GLY A 77 15.03 2.44 1.41
CA GLY A 77 14.76 2.27 -0.02
C GLY A 77 14.85 0.82 -0.51
N ARG A 78 14.87 -0.18 0.37
CA ARG A 78 14.96 -1.59 -0.01
C ARG A 78 13.57 -2.19 -0.16
N PRO A 79 13.31 -3.03 -1.18
CA PRO A 79 12.04 -3.73 -1.30
C PRO A 79 11.71 -4.53 -0.04
N ASP A 80 10.50 -4.36 0.48
CA ASP A 80 10.03 -5.08 1.68
C ASP A 80 9.02 -6.19 1.36
N GLY A 81 8.48 -6.22 0.13
CA GLY A 81 7.51 -7.22 -0.33
C GLY A 81 6.13 -7.12 0.34
N ILE A 82 5.83 -5.99 1.01
CA ILE A 82 4.61 -5.85 1.81
C ILE A 82 3.42 -5.46 0.93
N MET A 83 3.61 -4.55 -0.01
CA MET A 83 2.53 -3.94 -0.77
C MET A 83 2.93 -3.58 -2.19
N THR A 84 2.02 -3.82 -3.13
CA THR A 84 2.03 -3.17 -4.44
C THR A 84 0.85 -2.22 -4.51
N LEU A 85 1.02 -1.11 -5.23
CA LEU A 85 0.01 -0.09 -5.40
C LEU A 85 -0.03 0.32 -6.87
N ARG A 86 -1.23 0.39 -7.44
CA ARG A 86 -1.48 1.00 -8.75
C ARG A 86 -2.81 1.75 -8.71
N ARG A 87 -2.95 2.76 -9.57
CA ARG A 87 -4.24 3.38 -9.84
C ARG A 87 -5.19 2.34 -10.46
N ALA A 88 -6.46 2.41 -10.11
CA ALA A 88 -7.52 1.53 -10.61
C ALA A 88 -8.53 2.33 -11.44
#